data_AF-A0A949K0R8-F1
#
_entry.id   AF-A0A949K0R8-F1
#
_cell.length_a   1.000
_cell.length_b   1.000
_cell.length_c   1.000
_cell.angle_alpha   90.00
_cell.angle_beta   90.00
_cell.angle_gamma   90.00
#
_symmetry.space_group_name_H-M   'P 1'
#
loop_
_entity.id
_entity.type
_entity.pdbx_description
1 polymer ?
#
loop_
_entity_poly.entity_id
_entity_poly.type
_entity_poly.pdbx_seq_one_letter_code
_entity_poly.pdbx_strand_id
1 'polypeptide(L)'
;MKLMQKLRNARKDKKGFTLTEMIVVLVIIVILIALLVPTLVGYIDKAKEKSVMAEGKMVLTAAQTVVSEKYGESAILDGTGATATNPGTCTYTVAKADENGTDNKGEIAKLAEMTKDGSATINVVDYKVTKIEYTSGGKKAIYNAPGSLATDSTDTEGWTVE
;
A
#
# COMPACT_ATOMS: atom_id res chain seq x y z
N MET A 1 -55.43 -44.43 9.22
CA MET A 1 -54.75 -43.82 10.40
C MET A 1 -53.21 -44.01 10.45
N LYS A 2 -52.49 -44.31 9.35
CA LYS A 2 -51.01 -44.49 9.40
C LYS A 2 -50.18 -43.21 9.11
N LEU A 3 -50.81 -42.14 8.60
CA LEU A 3 -50.11 -40.91 8.19
C LEU A 3 -49.73 -40.00 9.38
N MET A 4 -50.63 -39.90 10.37
CA MET A 4 -50.38 -39.15 11.62
C MET A 4 -49.26 -39.78 12.47
N GLN A 5 -49.05 -41.09 12.36
CA GLN A 5 -48.02 -41.82 13.09
C GLN A 5 -46.63 -41.60 12.48
N LYS A 6 -46.55 -41.48 11.15
CA LYS A 6 -45.31 -41.20 10.40
C LYS A 6 -44.76 -39.80 10.69
N LEU A 7 -45.63 -38.80 10.82
CA LEU A 7 -45.25 -37.42 11.22
C LEU A 7 -44.80 -37.33 12.69
N ARG A 8 -45.36 -38.17 13.58
CA ARG A 8 -44.99 -38.20 15.00
C ARG A 8 -43.64 -38.87 15.24
N ASN A 9 -43.29 -39.89 14.45
CA ASN A 9 -41.96 -40.53 14.52
C ASN A 9 -40.86 -39.65 13.91
N ALA A 10 -41.16 -38.88 12.85
CA ALA A 10 -40.19 -37.95 12.25
C ALA A 10 -39.68 -36.84 13.20
N ARG A 11 -40.40 -36.55 14.30
CA ARG A 11 -39.93 -35.64 15.36
C ARG A 11 -39.12 -36.34 16.47
N LYS A 12 -39.25 -37.66 16.63
CA LYS A 12 -38.50 -38.45 17.62
C LYS A 12 -37.10 -38.85 17.12
N ASP A 13 -36.92 -38.92 15.80
CA ASP A 13 -35.62 -39.28 15.18
C ASP A 13 -34.69 -38.09 14.95
N LYS A 14 -35.07 -36.88 15.38
CA LYS A 14 -34.13 -35.76 15.42
C LYS A 14 -33.30 -35.86 16.70
N LYS A 15 -32.18 -36.59 16.63
CA LYS A 15 -31.08 -36.42 17.58
C LYS A 15 -30.57 -34.98 17.43
N GLY A 16 -31.16 -34.07 18.20
CA GLY A 16 -30.73 -32.68 18.27
C GLY A 16 -29.35 -32.60 18.89
N PHE A 17 -28.51 -31.71 18.37
CA PHE A 17 -27.24 -31.34 18.97
C PHE A 17 -27.50 -30.90 20.42
N THR A 18 -26.81 -31.50 21.39
CA THR A 18 -27.00 -31.12 22.79
C THR A 18 -26.43 -29.73 23.03
N LEU A 19 -27.03 -28.95 23.94
CA LEU A 19 -26.51 -27.63 24.31
C LEU A 19 -25.04 -27.73 24.79
N THR A 20 -24.70 -28.85 25.44
CA THR A 20 -23.36 -29.14 25.93
C THR A 20 -22.35 -29.34 24.79
N GLU A 21 -22.74 -30.00 23.70
CA GLU A 21 -21.85 -30.11 22.53
C GLU A 21 -21.59 -28.75 21.89
N MET A 22 -22.56 -27.84 21.92
CA MET A 22 -22.36 -26.51 21.32
C MET A 22 -21.55 -25.57 22.19
N ILE A 23 -21.72 -25.61 23.51
CA ILE A 23 -20.94 -24.76 24.40
C ILE A 23 -19.47 -25.16 24.42
N VAL A 24 -19.16 -26.46 24.34
CA VAL A 24 -17.76 -26.94 24.28
C VAL A 24 -17.07 -26.42 23.00
N VAL A 25 -17.76 -26.46 21.86
CA VAL A 25 -17.23 -25.96 20.58
C VAL A 25 -17.01 -24.45 20.63
N LEU A 26 -17.98 -23.69 21.15
CA LEU A 26 -17.85 -22.23 21.27
C LEU A 26 -16.69 -21.83 22.18
N VAL A 27 -16.49 -22.53 23.31
CA VAL A 27 -15.36 -22.27 24.21
C VAL A 27 -14.02 -22.49 23.51
N ILE A 28 -13.88 -23.59 22.77
CA ILE A 28 -12.63 -23.87 22.04
C ILE A 28 -12.40 -22.82 20.94
N ILE A 29 -13.44 -22.42 20.18
CA ILE A 29 -13.33 -21.36 19.15
C ILE A 29 -12.84 -20.04 19.78
N VAL A 30 -13.38 -19.65 20.93
CA VAL A 30 -12.99 -18.41 21.62
C VAL A 30 -11.51 -18.44 22.02
N ILE A 31 -11.03 -19.56 22.58
CA ILE A 31 -9.62 -19.71 22.99
C ILE A 31 -8.70 -19.61 21.76
N LEU A 32 -9.05 -20.28 20.66
CA LEU A 32 -8.26 -20.24 19.42
C LEU A 32 -8.20 -18.83 18.82
N ILE A 33 -9.34 -18.14 18.75
CA ILE A 33 -9.40 -16.75 18.26
C ILE A 33 -8.54 -15.83 19.13
N ALA A 34 -8.61 -15.98 20.45
CA ALA A 34 -7.86 -15.14 21.39
C ALA A 34 -6.34 -15.21 21.18
N LEU A 35 -5.80 -16.39 20.86
CA LEU A 35 -4.37 -16.57 20.60
C LEU A 35 -3.98 -16.18 19.17
N LEU A 36 -4.84 -16.45 18.19
CA LEU A 36 -4.50 -16.33 16.77
C LEU A 36 -4.64 -14.88 16.26
N VAL A 37 -5.71 -14.17 16.64
CA VAL A 37 -6.03 -12.84 16.11
C VAL A 37 -4.90 -11.81 16.29
N PRO A 38 -4.26 -11.67 17.47
CA PRO A 38 -3.22 -10.66 17.66
C PRO A 38 -2.04 -10.85 16.68
N THR A 39 -1.63 -12.10 16.46
CA THR A 39 -0.53 -12.40 15.54
C THR A 39 -0.91 -12.11 14.08
N LEU A 40 -2.11 -12.52 13.66
CA LEU A 40 -2.59 -12.29 12.30
C LEU A 40 -2.70 -10.81 11.97
N VAL A 41 -3.21 -9.99 12.91
CA VAL A 41 -3.30 -8.53 12.73
C VAL A 41 -1.91 -7.92 12.57
N GLY A 42 -0.92 -8.34 13.36
CA GLY A 42 0.46 -7.87 13.21
C GLY A 42 1.13 -8.30 11.90
N TYR A 43 0.84 -9.50 11.39
CA TYR A 43 1.35 -9.93 10.08
C TYR A 43 0.70 -9.18 8.92
N ILE A 44 -0.59 -8.87 9.02
CA ILE A 44 -1.30 -8.05 8.04
C ILE A 44 -0.68 -6.65 7.98
N ASP A 45 -0.36 -6.06 9.13
CA ASP A 45 0.25 -4.72 9.18
C ASP A 45 1.64 -4.71 8.51
N LYS A 46 2.50 -5.68 8.85
CA LYS A 46 3.80 -5.86 8.20
C LYS A 46 3.70 -6.14 6.69
N ALA A 47 2.68 -6.87 6.26
CA ALA A 47 2.44 -7.13 4.85
C ALA A 47 2.06 -5.83 4.11
N LYS A 48 1.22 -4.99 4.73
CA LYS A 48 0.89 -3.67 4.19
C LYS A 48 2.10 -2.76 4.11
N GLU A 49 2.94 -2.72 5.15
CA GLU A 49 4.18 -1.94 5.16
C GLU A 49 5.13 -2.36 4.03
N LYS A 50 5.27 -3.66 3.79
CA LYS A 50 6.07 -4.17 2.67
C LYS A 50 5.45 -3.85 1.31
N SER A 51 4.13 -3.94 1.18
CA SER A 51 3.42 -3.60 -0.07
C SER A 51 3.62 -2.14 -0.44
N VAL A 52 3.34 -1.22 0.50
CA VAL A 52 3.47 0.22 0.25
C VAL A 52 4.92 0.62 -0.03
N MET A 53 5.89 -0.02 0.61
CA MET A 53 7.31 0.19 0.31
C MET A 53 7.67 -0.31 -1.08
N ALA A 54 7.19 -1.49 -1.50
CA ALA A 54 7.44 -2.02 -2.83
C ALA A 54 6.83 -1.14 -3.93
N GLU A 55 5.57 -0.72 -3.73
CA GLU A 55 4.89 0.23 -4.62
C GLU A 55 5.66 1.57 -4.68
N GLY A 56 6.12 2.09 -3.54
CA GLY A 56 6.98 3.28 -3.48
C GLY A 56 8.28 3.12 -4.29
N LYS A 57 8.94 1.96 -4.24
CA LYS A 57 10.15 1.68 -5.04
C LYS A 57 9.87 1.65 -6.55
N MET A 58 8.70 1.19 -6.97
CA MET A 58 8.28 1.27 -8.37
C MET A 58 8.14 2.74 -8.78
N VAL A 59 7.52 3.57 -7.93
CA VAL A 59 7.41 5.01 -8.18
C VAL A 59 8.78 5.69 -8.22
N LEU A 60 9.72 5.34 -7.33
CA LEU A 60 11.08 5.86 -7.36
C LEU A 60 11.77 5.58 -8.69
N THR A 61 11.70 4.34 -9.15
CA THR A 61 12.32 3.92 -10.41
C THR A 61 11.69 4.64 -11.61
N ALA A 62 10.36 4.74 -11.65
CA ALA A 62 9.65 5.47 -12.69
C ALA A 62 10.01 6.97 -12.69
N ALA A 63 9.99 7.60 -11.51
CA ALA A 63 10.33 9.01 -11.34
C ALA A 63 11.77 9.30 -11.79
N GLN A 64 12.74 8.47 -11.38
CA GLN A 64 14.13 8.60 -11.82
C GLN A 64 14.27 8.45 -13.33
N THR A 65 13.49 7.57 -13.95
CA THR A 65 13.48 7.38 -15.41
C THR A 65 13.00 8.66 -16.11
N VAL A 66 11.81 9.15 -15.74
CA VAL A 66 11.22 10.37 -16.34
C VAL A 66 12.11 11.60 -16.12
N VAL A 67 12.65 11.77 -14.92
CA VAL A 67 13.55 12.89 -14.62
C VAL A 67 14.86 12.79 -15.42
N SER A 68 15.40 11.59 -15.61
CA SER A 68 16.61 11.37 -16.42
C SER A 68 16.36 11.65 -17.90
N GLU A 69 15.18 11.31 -18.40
CA GLU A 69 14.76 11.65 -19.76
C GLU A 69 14.69 13.17 -19.95
N LYS A 70 14.07 13.90 -19.02
CA LYS A 70 14.02 15.37 -19.07
C LYS A 70 15.40 16.02 -19.01
N TYR A 71 16.34 15.44 -18.27
CA TYR A 71 17.73 15.88 -18.29
C TYR A 71 18.36 15.70 -19.67
N GLY A 72 18.15 14.54 -20.32
CA GLY A 72 18.65 14.26 -21.67
C GLY A 72 18.06 15.18 -22.74
N GLU A 73 16.79 15.54 -22.61
CA GLU A 73 16.10 16.50 -23.49
C GLU A 73 16.53 17.96 -23.26
N SER A 74 17.35 18.22 -22.22
CA SER A 74 17.62 19.58 -21.73
C SER A 74 16.33 20.38 -21.43
N ALA A 75 15.26 19.67 -21.07
CA ALA A 75 13.97 20.24 -20.76
C ALA A 75 13.96 20.76 -19.32
N ILE A 76 13.38 21.93 -19.07
CA ILE A 76 13.22 22.47 -17.71
C ILE A 76 12.29 21.55 -16.91
N LEU A 77 12.60 21.31 -15.64
CA LEU A 77 11.70 20.59 -14.74
C LEU A 77 10.46 21.44 -14.46
N ASP A 78 9.27 20.85 -14.58
CA ASP A 78 8.02 21.56 -14.31
C ASP A 78 7.86 21.80 -12.79
N GLY A 79 8.07 23.04 -12.33
CA GLY A 79 7.92 23.42 -10.93
C GLY A 79 8.26 24.88 -10.61
N THR A 80 8.00 25.29 -9.37
CA THR A 80 8.18 26.68 -8.93
C THR A 80 9.66 27.06 -8.91
N GLY A 81 10.06 28.01 -9.76
CA GLY A 81 11.40 28.61 -9.74
C GLY A 81 12.47 27.92 -10.59
N ALA A 82 12.09 26.99 -11.48
CA ALA A 82 12.99 26.38 -12.43
C ALA A 82 13.43 27.38 -13.52
N THR A 83 14.73 27.40 -13.85
CA THR A 83 15.33 28.26 -14.89
C THR A 83 16.31 27.47 -15.76
N ALA A 84 16.67 27.97 -16.94
CA ALA A 84 17.60 27.30 -17.85
C ALA A 84 19.02 27.10 -17.29
N THR A 85 19.39 27.86 -16.24
CA THR A 85 20.73 27.80 -15.60
C THR A 85 20.70 27.16 -14.21
N ASN A 86 19.50 26.98 -13.65
CA ASN A 86 19.25 26.30 -12.38
C ASN A 86 17.89 25.59 -12.52
N PRO A 87 17.87 24.31 -12.93
CA PRO A 87 16.63 23.58 -13.23
C PRO A 87 15.71 23.46 -12.01
N GLY A 88 16.18 23.83 -10.82
CA GLY A 88 15.35 24.19 -9.69
C GLY A 88 14.86 23.00 -8.87
N THR A 89 14.07 23.30 -7.85
CA THR A 89 13.35 22.31 -7.06
C THR A 89 11.95 22.15 -7.63
N CYS A 90 11.53 20.92 -7.88
CA CYS A 90 10.19 20.61 -8.37
C CYS A 90 9.55 19.56 -7.49
N THR A 91 8.24 19.69 -7.31
CA THR A 91 7.43 18.72 -6.56
C THR A 91 6.30 18.23 -7.45
N TYR A 92 6.31 16.93 -7.75
CA TYR A 92 5.24 16.27 -8.47
C TYR A 92 4.31 15.59 -7.48
N THR A 93 3.03 15.94 -7.51
CA THR A 93 1.97 15.14 -6.90
C THR A 93 1.38 14.25 -7.99
N VAL A 94 1.49 12.94 -7.80
CA VAL A 94 1.06 11.90 -8.75
C VAL A 94 0.04 11.02 -8.05
N ALA A 95 -1.01 10.65 -8.76
CA ALA A 95 -2.00 9.68 -8.33
C ALA A 95 -2.28 8.71 -9.48
N LYS A 96 -2.92 7.57 -9.16
CA LYS A 96 -3.37 6.63 -10.20
C LYS A 96 -4.28 7.29 -11.24
N ALA A 97 -5.09 8.27 -10.84
CA ALA A 97 -5.95 9.01 -11.76
C ALA A 97 -5.18 9.69 -12.91
N ASP A 98 -3.89 9.96 -12.73
CA ASP A 98 -3.05 10.62 -13.72
C ASP A 98 -2.55 9.67 -14.82
N GLU A 99 -2.70 8.34 -14.70
CA GLU A 99 -2.03 7.33 -15.55
C GLU A 99 -2.23 7.45 -17.07
N ASN A 100 -3.26 8.19 -17.50
CA ASN A 100 -3.56 8.45 -18.91
C ASN A 100 -3.11 9.84 -19.38
N GLY A 101 -2.53 10.65 -18.48
CA GLY A 101 -1.90 11.92 -18.78
C GLY A 101 -0.64 11.74 -19.62
N THR A 102 -0.39 12.72 -20.48
CA THR A 102 0.83 12.78 -21.31
C THR A 102 1.91 13.65 -20.68
N ASP A 103 1.70 14.09 -19.44
CA ASP A 103 2.66 14.85 -18.66
C ASP A 103 3.55 13.90 -17.82
N ASN A 104 4.57 14.46 -17.16
CA ASN A 104 5.49 13.69 -16.34
C ASN A 104 4.75 12.88 -15.25
N LYS A 105 3.64 13.40 -14.72
CA LYS A 105 2.85 12.72 -13.69
C LYS A 105 2.16 11.48 -14.24
N GLY A 106 1.50 11.60 -15.39
CA GLY A 106 0.84 10.47 -16.02
C GLY A 106 1.81 9.40 -16.48
N GLU A 107 2.96 9.80 -17.00
CA GLU A 107 4.02 8.87 -17.35
C GLU A 107 4.56 8.12 -16.13
N ILE A 108 4.85 8.83 -15.03
CA ILE A 108 5.26 8.20 -13.76
C ILE A 108 4.18 7.24 -13.25
N ALA A 109 2.90 7.65 -13.23
CA ALA A 109 1.81 6.81 -12.75
C ALA A 109 1.64 5.53 -13.58
N LYS A 110 1.84 5.63 -14.89
CA LYS A 110 1.76 4.51 -15.83
C LYS A 110 2.97 3.57 -15.70
N LEU A 111 4.19 4.11 -15.68
CA LEU A 111 5.42 3.33 -15.54
C LEU A 111 5.51 2.64 -14.17
N ALA A 112 5.03 3.29 -13.11
CA ALA A 112 5.01 2.72 -11.77
C ALA A 112 3.84 1.75 -11.53
N GLU A 113 2.97 1.53 -12.53
CA GLU A 113 1.77 0.70 -12.43
C GLU A 113 0.95 0.98 -11.16
N MET A 114 0.70 2.26 -10.87
CA MET A 114 0.16 2.66 -9.57
C MET A 114 -1.15 1.95 -9.24
N THR A 115 -1.35 1.61 -7.96
CA THR A 115 -2.59 1.03 -7.46
C THR A 115 -3.69 2.08 -7.35
N LYS A 116 -4.97 1.68 -7.35
CA LYS A 116 -6.14 2.59 -7.38
C LYS A 116 -6.10 3.71 -6.33
N ASP A 117 -5.60 3.39 -5.13
CA ASP A 117 -5.55 4.31 -3.99
C ASP A 117 -4.13 4.91 -3.80
N GLY A 118 -3.21 4.61 -4.71
CA GLY A 118 -1.83 5.07 -4.65
C GLY A 118 -1.71 6.56 -4.95
N SER A 119 -0.98 7.27 -4.11
CA SER A 119 -0.56 8.66 -4.36
C SER A 119 0.89 8.88 -3.93
N ALA A 120 1.64 9.61 -4.73
CA ALA A 120 3.04 9.95 -4.49
C ALA A 120 3.24 11.47 -4.49
N THR A 121 4.04 11.97 -3.56
CA THR A 121 4.66 13.29 -3.65
C THR A 121 6.15 13.12 -3.87
N ILE A 122 6.67 13.59 -5.00
CA ILE A 122 8.04 13.37 -5.47
C ILE A 122 8.74 14.72 -5.51
N ASN A 123 9.84 14.86 -4.78
CA ASN A 123 10.68 16.04 -4.79
C ASN A 123 11.93 15.77 -5.63
N VAL A 124 12.21 16.69 -6.54
CA VAL A 124 13.34 16.65 -7.47
C VAL A 124 14.13 17.93 -7.33
N VAL A 125 15.45 17.82 -7.19
CA VAL A 125 16.38 18.94 -7.17
C VAL A 125 17.48 18.63 -8.18
N ASP A 126 17.70 19.53 -9.13
CA ASP A 126 18.76 19.38 -10.14
C ASP A 126 18.73 18.01 -10.85
N TYR A 127 17.54 17.61 -11.32
CA TYR A 127 17.27 16.32 -11.96
C TYR A 127 17.60 15.09 -11.09
N LYS A 128 17.66 15.26 -9.77
CA LYS A 128 17.82 14.15 -8.82
C LYS A 128 16.60 14.07 -7.93
N VAL A 129 16.00 12.88 -7.86
CA VAL A 129 14.92 12.60 -6.92
C VAL A 129 15.50 12.61 -5.49
N THR A 130 15.05 13.53 -4.64
CA THR A 130 15.55 13.71 -3.27
C THR A 130 14.64 13.10 -2.22
N LYS A 131 13.32 13.11 -2.46
CA LYS A 131 12.34 12.56 -1.53
C LYS A 131 11.13 12.03 -2.28
N ILE A 132 10.58 10.90 -1.82
CA ILE A 132 9.25 10.41 -2.24
C ILE A 132 8.42 10.13 -0.99
N GLU A 133 7.18 10.59 -0.97
CA GLU A 133 6.17 10.16 -0.01
C GLU A 133 5.07 9.44 -0.77
N TYR A 134 5.04 8.11 -0.67
CA TYR A 134 4.04 7.24 -1.29
C TYR A 134 3.02 6.79 -0.27
N THR A 135 1.72 6.92 -0.55
CA THR A 135 0.63 6.50 0.33
C THR A 135 -0.26 5.50 -0.41
N SER A 136 -0.56 4.38 0.24
CA SER A 136 -1.47 3.35 -0.27
C SER A 136 -2.03 2.53 0.90
N GLY A 137 -3.32 2.17 0.86
CA GLY A 137 -3.92 1.28 1.85
C GLY A 137 -3.89 1.76 3.31
N GLY A 138 -3.75 3.07 3.54
CA GLY A 138 -3.68 3.69 4.88
C GLY A 138 -2.28 3.69 5.52
N LYS A 139 -1.24 3.29 4.79
CA LYS A 139 0.17 3.39 5.19
C LYS A 139 0.91 4.35 4.27
N LYS A 140 2.03 4.90 4.73
CA LYS A 140 2.89 5.80 3.95
C LYS A 140 4.32 5.26 3.93
N ALA A 141 4.88 5.05 2.74
CA ALA A 141 6.31 4.81 2.56
C ALA A 141 7.03 6.12 2.19
N ILE A 142 8.11 6.45 2.88
CA ILE A 142 8.90 7.65 2.65
C ILE A 142 10.32 7.24 2.26
N TYR A 143 10.76 7.70 1.09
CA TYR A 143 12.14 7.62 0.63
C TYR A 143 12.84 8.96 0.83
N ASN A 144 14.07 8.92 1.34
CA ASN A 144 15.00 10.04 1.33
C ASN A 144 16.31 9.61 0.66
N ALA A 145 16.79 10.39 -0.29
CA ALA A 145 18.06 10.12 -0.96
C ALA A 145 19.23 10.16 0.06
N PRO A 146 20.22 9.26 -0.07
CA PRO A 146 21.35 9.23 0.86
C PRO A 146 22.09 10.57 0.88
N GLY A 147 22.23 11.16 2.08
CA GLY A 147 22.81 12.49 2.30
C GLY A 147 21.80 13.64 2.44
N SER A 148 20.50 13.40 2.25
CA SER A 148 19.41 14.33 2.58
C SER A 148 18.88 14.01 3.97
N LEU A 149 19.24 14.83 4.98
CA LEU A 149 18.76 14.85 6.38
C LEU A 149 18.13 13.53 6.87
N ALA A 150 18.99 12.62 7.33
CA ALA A 150 18.57 11.42 8.03
C ALA A 150 17.92 11.79 9.37
N THR A 151 16.63 11.51 9.52
CA THR A 151 15.99 11.38 10.84
C THR A 151 15.42 9.99 10.93
N ASP A 152 16.12 9.18 11.72
CA ASP A 152 15.75 7.96 12.42
C ASP A 152 14.81 6.95 11.73
N SER A 153 15.34 5.73 11.62
CA SER A 153 14.72 4.48 11.10
C SER A 153 14.85 4.18 9.60
N THR A 154 15.81 4.78 8.90
CA THR A 154 16.13 4.39 7.52
C THR A 154 16.68 2.97 7.47
N ASP A 155 16.09 2.11 6.64
CA ASP A 155 16.82 0.96 6.11
C ASP A 155 18.03 1.43 5.27
N THR A 156 18.95 0.52 4.93
CA THR A 156 20.20 0.85 4.19
C THR A 156 19.96 1.52 2.83
N GLU A 157 18.71 1.55 2.36
CA GLU A 157 18.28 2.11 1.07
C GLU A 157 17.53 3.46 1.19
N GLY A 158 17.35 3.99 2.40
CA GLY A 158 16.76 5.32 2.63
C GLY A 158 15.22 5.35 2.75
N TRP A 159 14.58 4.20 2.95
CA TRP A 159 13.14 4.06 3.14
C TRP A 159 12.74 3.97 4.61
N THR A 160 11.58 4.55 4.91
CA THR A 160 10.86 4.47 6.19
C THR A 160 9.37 4.24 5.88
N VAL A 161 8.62 3.62 6.80
CA VAL A 161 7.18 3.41 6.63
C VAL A 161 6.44 3.86 7.89
N GLU A 162 5.35 4.60 7.70
CA GLU A 162 4.45 5.15 8.73
C GLU A 162 3.02 4.58 8.58
#